data_AF-K1V1Z6-F1
#
_entry.id   AF-K1V1Z6-F1
#
_cell.length_a   1.000
_cell.length_b   1.000
_cell.length_c   1.000
_cell.angle_alpha   90.00
_cell.angle_beta   90.00
_cell.angle_gamma   90.00
#
_symmetry.space_group_name_H-M   'P 1'
#
loop_
_entity.id
_entity.type
_entity.pdbx_description
1 polymer ?
#
loop_
_entity_poly.entity_id
_entity_poly.type
_entity_poly.pdbx_seq_one_letter_code
_entity_poly.pdbx_strand_id
1 'polypeptide(L)' 'MDPSHATGKANLVEPMMIAAVAAGADGLEVEVHYDPRHAWSDGAQCLTPDAFAQAMAKCRQVAWAIGRDM' A
#
# COMPACT_ATOMS: atom_id res chain seq x y z
N MET A 1 -8.16 -3.65 4.08
CA MET A 1 -7.05 -3.56 5.05
C MET A 1 -6.34 -2.25 4.77
N ASP A 2 -6.10 -1.43 5.80
CA ASP A 2 -5.48 -0.12 5.66
C ASP A 2 -4.03 -0.15 6.17
N PRO A 3 -3.03 -0.31 5.29
CA PRO A 3 -1.62 -0.29 5.66
C PRO A 3 -1.09 1.10 6.02
N SER A 4 -1.73 2.18 5.55
CA SER A 4 -1.32 3.56 5.85
C SER A 4 -1.52 3.83 7.35
N HIS A 5 -2.75 3.73 7.84
CA HIS A 5 -3.07 3.96 9.25
C HIS A 5 -2.53 2.87 10.17
N ALA A 6 -2.47 1.61 9.72
CA ALA A 6 -1.94 0.52 10.54
C ALA A 6 -0.45 0.66 10.86
N THR A 7 0.33 1.26 9.95
CA THR A 7 1.78 1.41 10.14
C THR A 7 2.21 2.82 10.53
N GLY A 8 1.45 3.84 10.13
CA GLY A 8 1.76 5.26 10.35
C GLY A 8 3.05 5.73 9.68
N LYS A 9 3.65 4.92 8.78
CA LYS A 9 4.98 5.17 8.21
C LYS A 9 5.05 4.70 6.77
N ALA A 10 5.31 5.63 5.84
CA ALA A 10 5.35 5.36 4.41
C ALA A 10 6.26 4.19 4.00
N ASN A 11 7.42 4.02 4.67
CA ASN A 11 8.36 2.92 4.38
C ASN A 11 7.87 1.53 4.81
N LEU A 12 6.79 1.45 5.60
CA LEU A 12 6.17 0.20 6.03
C LEU A 12 4.87 -0.09 5.27
N VAL A 13 4.34 0.87 4.50
CA VAL A 13 3.07 0.70 3.76
C VAL A 13 3.21 -0.38 2.69
N GLU A 14 4.23 -0.32 1.83
CA GLU A 14 4.44 -1.33 0.78
C GLU A 14 4.56 -2.77 1.34
N PRO A 15 5.46 -3.08 2.30
CA PRO A 15 5.55 -4.45 2.82
C PRO A 15 4.26 -4.89 3.50
N MET A 16 3.52 -3.97 4.13
CA MET A 16 2.22 -4.28 4.73
C MET A 16 1.12 -4.56 3.69
N MET A 17 1.10 -3.83 2.57
CA MET A 17 0.22 -4.12 1.43
C MET A 17 0.45 -5.55 0.92
N ILE A 18 1.72 -5.91 0.70
CA ILE A 18 2.12 -7.24 0.21
C ILE A 18 1.69 -8.32 1.21
N ALA A 19 1.94 -8.10 2.50
CA ALA A 19 1.54 -9.03 3.56
C ALA A 19 0.01 -9.20 3.63
N ALA A 20 -0.76 -8.12 3.50
CA ALA A 20 -2.21 -8.17 3.50
C ALA A 20 -2.76 -8.99 2.31
N VAL A 21 -2.22 -8.78 1.11
CA VAL A 21 -2.60 -9.59 -0.07
C VAL A 21 -2.23 -11.06 0.13
N ALA A 22 -1.01 -11.35 0.60
CA ALA A 22 -0.57 -12.71 0.89
C ALA A 22 -1.46 -13.41 1.94
N ALA A 23 -1.92 -12.67 2.94
CA ALA A 23 -2.83 -13.16 3.98
C ALA A 23 -4.28 -13.35 3.48
N GLY A 24 -4.59 -12.92 2.26
CA GLY A 24 -5.91 -13.08 1.67
C GLY A 24 -6.86 -11.90 1.85
N ALA A 25 -6.37 -10.68 2.09
CA ALA A 25 -7.23 -9.50 2.10
C ALA A 25 -7.95 -9.29 0.75
N ASP A 26 -9.23 -8.96 0.78
CA ASP A 26 -10.04 -8.70 -0.42
C ASP A 26 -9.86 -7.28 -0.99
N GLY A 27 -9.31 -6.37 -0.19
CA GLY A 27 -9.11 -4.99 -0.59
C GLY A 27 -8.11 -4.27 0.29
N LEU A 28 -7.48 -3.24 -0.28
CA LEU A 28 -6.55 -2.35 0.37
C LEU A 28 -7.08 -0.92 0.31
N GLU A 29 -6.92 -0.16 1.39
CA GLU A 29 -7.17 1.28 1.44
C GLU A 29 -5.83 1.95 1.71
N VAL A 30 -5.34 2.77 0.76
CA VAL A 30 -3.99 3.31 0.81
C VAL A 30 -4.04 4.80 0.55
N GLU A 31 -3.41 5.58 1.43
CA GLU A 31 -3.29 7.02 1.25
C GLU A 31 -2.16 7.36 0.29
N VAL A 32 -2.47 8.20 -0.70
CA VAL A 32 -1.54 8.60 -1.75
C VAL A 32 -1.59 10.11 -1.91
N HIS A 33 -0.42 10.76 -1.92
CA HIS A 33 -0.30 12.20 -2.10
C HIS A 33 0.89 12.54 -3.01
N TYR A 34 0.75 13.53 -3.89
CA TYR A 34 1.83 13.95 -4.80
C TYR A 34 3.03 14.57 -4.06
N ASP A 35 2.77 15.24 -2.94
CA ASP A 35 3.81 15.83 -2.08
C ASP A 35 3.52 15.54 -0.60
N PRO A 36 3.82 14.33 -0.09
CA PRO A 36 3.47 13.92 1.27
C PRO A 36 3.99 14.87 2.35
N ARG A 37 5.10 15.56 2.11
CA ARG A 37 5.71 16.51 3.07
C ARG A 37 4.84 17.75 3.33
N HIS A 38 3.94 18.09 2.41
CA HIS A 38 3.05 19.25 2.50
C HIS A 38 1.57 18.84 2.58
N ALA A 39 1.27 17.56 2.83
CA ALA A 39 -0.11 17.13 3.06
C ALA A 39 -0.66 17.77 4.34
N TRP A 40 -1.95 18.17 4.32
CA TRP A 40 -2.61 18.78 5.48
C TRP A 40 -2.90 17.77 6.60
N SER A 41 -3.01 16.49 6.25
CA SER A 41 -3.16 15.37 7.18
C SER A 41 -2.31 14.21 6.67
N ASP A 42 -1.80 13.40 7.59
CA ASP A 42 -1.28 12.05 7.34
C ASP A 42 -0.16 11.93 6.28
N GLY A 43 0.60 13.01 6.07
CA GLY A 43 1.72 13.03 5.14
C GLY A 43 2.83 11.99 5.44
N ALA A 44 2.99 11.59 6.70
CA ALA A 44 4.02 10.62 7.12
C ALA A 44 3.76 9.18 6.63
N GLN A 45 2.50 8.85 6.33
CA GLN A 45 2.05 7.51 5.91
C GLN A 45 1.57 7.46 4.45
N CYS A 46 1.48 8.61 3.78
CA CYS A 46 1.15 8.69 2.36
C CYS A 46 2.29 8.17 1.48
N LEU A 47 1.93 7.37 0.47
CA LEU A 47 2.82 7.05 -0.65
C LEU A 47 2.78 8.16 -1.70
N THR A 48 3.82 8.25 -2.52
CA THR A 48 3.72 8.97 -3.81
C THR A 48 2.99 8.11 -4.84
N PRO A 49 2.42 8.69 -5.90
CA PRO A 49 1.79 7.92 -6.98
C PRO A 49 2.70 6.85 -7.59
N ASP A 50 3.99 7.17 -7.79
CA ASP A 50 4.97 6.23 -8.33
C ASP A 50 5.25 5.07 -7.37
N ALA A 51 5.39 5.37 -6.07
CA ALA A 51 5.58 4.33 -5.05
C ALA A 51 4.34 3.43 -4.93
N PHE A 52 3.15 4.01 -5.01
CA PHE A 52 1.91 3.25 -5.04
C PHE A 52 1.81 2.33 -6.26
N ALA A 53 2.16 2.82 -7.46
CA ALA A 53 2.17 2.00 -8.67
C ALA A 53 3.14 0.81 -8.56
N GLN A 54 4.32 1.03 -7.99
CA GLN A 54 5.30 -0.02 -7.72
C GLN A 54 4.79 -1.05 -6.69
N ALA A 55 4.17 -0.59 -5.60
CA ALA A 55 3.57 -1.45 -4.60
C ALA A 55 2.46 -2.33 -5.18
N MET A 56 1.58 -1.74 -6.01
CA MET A 56 0.50 -2.47 -6.69
C MET A 56 1.03 -3.52 -7.68
N ALA A 57 2.13 -3.25 -8.38
CA ALA A 57 2.76 -4.24 -9.25
C ALA A 57 3.24 -5.47 -8.47
N LYS A 58 3.84 -5.26 -7.29
CA LYS A 58 4.26 -6.35 -6.39
C LYS A 58 3.06 -7.09 -5.81
N CYS A 59 2.01 -6.38 -5.41
CA CYS A 59 0.77 -6.97 -4.91
C CYS A 59 0.13 -7.90 -5.97
N ARG A 60 0.07 -7.49 -7.24
CA ARG A 60 -0.42 -8.34 -8.34
C ARG A 60 0.37 -9.63 -8.50
N GLN A 61 1.69 -9.57 -8.38
CA GLN A 61 2.54 -10.77 -8.44
C GLN A 61 2.24 -11.74 -7.30
N VAL A 62 2.03 -11.22 -6.08
CA VAL A 62 1.68 -12.04 -4.91
C VAL A 62 0.28 -12.63 -5.05
N ALA A 63 -0.71 -11.84 -5.45
CA ALA A 63 -2.07 -12.30 -5.69
C ALA A 63 -2.10 -13.47 -6.68
N TRP A 64 -1.40 -13.32 -7.81
CA TRP A 64 -1.27 -14.38 -8.81
C TRP A 64 -0.63 -15.64 -8.23
N ALA A 65 0.44 -15.50 -7.45
CA ALA A 65 1.14 -16.63 -6.82
C ALA A 65 0.28 -17.41 -5.83
N ILE A 66 -0.71 -16.77 -5.20
CA ILE A 66 -1.66 -17.43 -4.27
C ILE A 66 -2.98 -17.82 -4.94
N GLY A 67 -3.05 -17.81 -6.28
CA GLY A 67 -4.23 -18.25 -7.04
C GLY A 67 -5.39 -17.25 -7.04
N ARG A 68 -5.10 -15.96 -6.86
CA ARG A 68 -6.09 -14.88 -6.91
C ARG A 68 -5.84 -13.93 -8.08
N ASP A 69 -6.90 -13.29 -8.54
CA ASP A 69 -6.85 -12.19 -9.50
C ASP A 69 -6.99 -10.84 -8.76
N MET A 70 -6.38 -9.78 -9.30
CA MET A 70 -6.28 -8.47 -8.62
C MET A 70 -6.32 -7.30 -9.59
#